data_AF-A0A838RCH9-F1
#
_entry.id   AF-A0A838RCH9-F1
#
_cell.length_a   1.000
_cell.length_b   1.000
_cell.length_c   1.000
_cell.angle_alpha   90.00
_cell.angle_beta   90.00
_cell.angle_gamma   90.00
#
_symmetry.space_group_name_H-M   'P 1'
#
loop_
_entity.id
_entity.type
_entity.pdbx_description
1 polymer ?
#
loop_
_entity_poly.entity_id
_entity_poly.type
_entity_poly.pdbx_seq_one_letter_code
_entity_poly.pdbx_strand_id
1 'polypeptide(L)'
;YLNFSQYLIIFAANLPEEVTWYLKRISGGWEWVALSLLVLHFALPFVLLMSEDVRGNPRLLWRVALFILFMHFVDLLWLVKPAFSHSLEGHFSIHWMDITALIGVGGIWLALFLWQLKQQPIIPALALPVLHERAHSH
;
A
#
# COMPACT_ATOMS: atom_id res chain seq x y z
N TYR A 1 3.55 -6.16 9.60
CA TYR A 1 4.45 -6.78 10.59
C TYR A 1 5.61 -5.84 10.96
N LEU A 2 6.50 -5.51 10.02
CA LEU A 2 7.66 -4.63 10.29
C LEU A 2 7.29 -3.25 10.89
N ASN A 3 6.28 -2.56 10.34
CA ASN A 3 5.82 -1.27 10.88
C ASN A 3 5.31 -1.36 12.34
N PHE A 4 4.66 -2.47 12.71
CA PHE A 4 4.17 -2.69 14.07
C PHE A 4 5.31 -3.03 15.03
N SER A 5 6.25 -3.88 14.62
CA SER A 5 7.45 -4.17 15.39
C SER A 5 8.31 -2.93 15.61
N GLN A 6 8.42 -2.06 14.60
CA GLN A 6 9.11 -0.77 14.71
C GLN A 6 8.42 0.15 15.72
N TYR A 7 7.09 0.26 15.68
CA TYR A 7 6.34 1.01 16.69
C TYR A 7 6.57 0.50 18.12
N LEU A 8 6.54 -0.82 18.34
CA LEU A 8 6.75 -1.43 19.66
C LEU A 8 8.16 -1.20 20.22
N ILE A 9 9.19 -1.28 19.38
CA ILE A 9 10.58 -1.03 19.80
C ILE A 9 10.76 0.41 20.25
N ILE A 10 10.21 1.35 19.49
CA ILE A 10 10.32 2.79 19.77
C ILE A 10 9.55 3.15 21.06
N PHE A 11 8.37 2.58 21.22
CA PHE A 11 7.58 2.73 22.45
C PHE A 11 8.30 2.13 23.67
N ALA A 12 8.92 0.96 23.52
CA ALA A 12 9.67 0.30 24.60
C ALA A 12 11.01 1.00 24.92
N ALA A 13 11.66 1.60 23.93
CA ALA A 13 12.94 2.28 24.08
C ALA A 13 12.78 3.69 24.69
N ASN A 14 11.61 4.32 24.53
CA ASN A 14 11.28 5.63 25.10
C ASN A 14 12.34 6.73 24.84
N LEU A 15 12.99 6.71 23.66
CA LEU A 15 13.95 7.72 23.27
C LEU A 15 13.22 9.05 22.95
N PRO A 16 13.57 10.17 23.59
CA PRO A 16 12.85 11.44 23.42
C PRO A 16 12.90 11.99 21.98
N GLU A 17 13.95 11.69 21.22
CA GLU A 17 14.08 12.10 19.81
C GLU A 17 13.03 11.41 18.92
N GLU A 18 12.81 10.10 19.09
CA GLU A 18 11.87 9.33 18.27
C GLU A 18 10.41 9.53 18.69
N VAL A 19 10.16 9.81 19.97
CA VAL A 19 8.83 10.15 20.48
C VAL A 19 8.33 11.45 19.84
N THR A 20 9.18 12.46 19.62
CA THR A 20 8.78 13.69 18.91
C THR A 20 8.44 13.45 17.44
N TRP A 21 9.10 12.49 16.78
CA TRP A 21 8.80 12.09 15.40
C TRP A 21 7.44 11.39 15.29
N TYR A 22 7.08 10.57 16.29
CA TYR A 22 5.76 9.95 16.39
C TYR A 22 4.69 10.95 16.77
N LEU A 23 4.92 11.82 17.76
CA LEU A 23 3.94 12.82 18.20
C LEU A 23 3.42 13.68 17.05
N LYS A 24 4.26 14.05 16.07
CA LYS A 24 3.83 14.78 14.85
C LYS A 24 2.89 13.98 13.93
N ARG A 25 2.88 12.64 14.03
CA ARG A 25 2.12 11.70 13.19
C ARG A 25 0.86 11.12 13.86
N ILE A 26 0.78 11.21 15.18
CA ILE A 26 -0.39 10.82 15.97
C ILE A 26 -1.12 12.04 16.58
N SER A 27 -0.74 13.27 16.22
CA SER A 27 -1.43 14.50 16.62
C SER A 27 -1.99 15.25 15.39
N GLY A 28 -2.91 16.20 15.60
CA GLY A 28 -3.41 17.08 14.52
C GLY A 28 -4.38 16.44 13.51
N GLY A 29 -4.99 15.29 13.85
CA GLY A 29 -5.96 14.57 12.99
C GLY A 29 -5.37 13.39 12.21
N TRP A 30 -4.04 13.25 12.17
CA TRP A 30 -3.34 12.13 11.53
C TRP A 30 -3.51 10.79 12.25
N GLU A 31 -3.94 10.82 13.52
CA GLU A 31 -4.29 9.64 14.32
C GLU A 31 -5.40 8.80 13.67
N TRP A 32 -6.42 9.45 13.09
CA TRP A 32 -7.54 8.77 12.46
C TRP A 32 -7.10 8.07 11.19
N VAL A 33 -6.17 8.67 10.45
CA VAL A 33 -5.56 8.05 9.25
C VAL A 33 -4.68 6.86 9.65
N ALA A 34 -3.88 6.99 10.71
CA ALA A 34 -3.05 5.90 11.23
C ALA A 34 -3.91 4.71 11.69
N LEU A 35 -4.99 4.97 12.44
CA LEU A 35 -5.90 3.93 12.91
C LEU A 35 -6.68 3.28 11.76
N SER A 36 -7.12 4.08 10.80
CA SER A 36 -7.75 3.59 9.56
C SER A 36 -6.80 2.72 8.76
N LEU A 37 -5.53 3.13 8.61
CA LEU A 37 -4.51 2.33 7.95
C LEU A 37 -4.28 1.02 8.68
N LEU A 38 -4.13 1.04 10.00
CA LEU A 38 -3.92 -0.17 10.78
C LEU A 38 -5.07 -1.19 10.58
N VAL A 39 -6.32 -0.73 10.55
CA VAL A 39 -7.48 -1.62 10.35
C VAL A 39 -7.64 -2.01 8.88
N LEU A 40 -7.68 -1.04 7.97
CA LEU A 40 -8.03 -1.26 6.56
C LEU A 40 -6.88 -1.82 5.73
N HIS A 41 -5.63 -1.48 6.04
CA HIS A 41 -4.45 -2.01 5.34
C HIS A 41 -4.12 -3.44 5.81
N PHE A 42 -4.42 -3.80 7.06
CA PHE A 42 -4.08 -5.12 7.59
C PHE A 42 -5.29 -6.05 7.65
N ALA A 43 -6.33 -5.68 8.41
CA ALA A 43 -7.44 -6.59 8.69
C ALA A 43 -8.30 -6.86 7.44
N LEU A 44 -8.57 -5.83 6.63
CA LEU A 44 -9.44 -5.97 5.47
C LEU A 44 -8.88 -6.92 4.40
N PRO A 45 -7.64 -6.74 3.88
CA PRO A 45 -7.09 -7.67 2.90
C PRO A 45 -6.84 -9.06 3.48
N PHE A 46 -6.54 -9.17 4.78
CA PHE A 46 -6.40 -10.46 5.44
C PHE A 46 -7.72 -11.25 5.44
N VAL A 47 -8.83 -10.62 5.85
CA VAL A 47 -10.16 -11.26 5.85
C VAL A 47 -10.63 -11.57 4.43
N LEU A 48 -10.39 -10.66 3.48
CA LEU A 48 -10.75 -10.86 2.07
C LEU A 48 -9.95 -11.99 1.42
N LEU A 49 -8.66 -12.14 1.72
CA LEU A 49 -7.83 -13.24 1.19
C LEU A 49 -8.10 -14.59 1.85
N MET A 50 -8.70 -14.58 3.05
CA MET A 50 -9.11 -15.79 3.78
C MET A 50 -10.45 -16.35 3.29
N SER A 51 -11.27 -15.55 2.61
CA SER A 51 -12.53 -16.01 2.03
C SER A 51 -12.29 -16.80 0.73
N GLU A 52 -12.79 -18.03 0.68
CA GLU A 52 -12.72 -18.90 -0.51
C GLU A 52 -13.47 -18.32 -1.71
N ASP A 53 -14.56 -17.60 -1.49
CA ASP A 53 -15.36 -16.96 -2.55
C ASP A 53 -14.57 -15.88 -3.31
N VAL A 54 -13.68 -15.16 -2.61
CA VAL A 54 -12.79 -14.16 -3.21
C VAL A 54 -11.73 -14.85 -4.06
N ARG A 55 -11.22 -16.00 -3.59
CA ARG A 55 -10.18 -16.78 -4.26
C ARG A 55 -10.70 -17.45 -5.54
N GLY A 56 -12.00 -17.78 -5.58
CA GLY A 56 -12.66 -18.37 -6.75
C GLY A 56 -13.13 -17.36 -7.81
N ASN A 57 -13.22 -16.06 -7.49
CA ASN A 57 -13.79 -15.06 -8.40
C ASN A 57 -12.76 -13.99 -8.84
N PRO A 58 -12.27 -14.04 -10.09
CA PRO A 58 -11.25 -13.12 -10.58
C PRO A 58 -11.70 -11.64 -10.57
N ARG A 59 -13.01 -11.36 -10.66
CA ARG A 59 -13.52 -9.97 -10.56
C ARG A 59 -13.37 -9.41 -9.15
N LEU A 60 -13.55 -10.25 -8.13
CA LEU A 60 -13.39 -9.83 -6.74
C LEU A 60 -11.91 -9.65 -6.42
N LEU A 61 -11.06 -10.61 -6.83
CA LEU A 61 -9.60 -10.53 -6.74
C LEU A 61 -9.04 -9.22 -7.29
N TRP A 62 -9.48 -8.80 -8.48
CA TRP A 62 -9.02 -7.53 -9.07
C TRP A 62 -9.43 -6.32 -8.22
N ARG A 63 -10.66 -6.29 -7.68
CA ARG A 63 -11.11 -5.20 -6.79
C ARG A 63 -10.31 -5.15 -5.49
N VAL A 64 -9.99 -6.30 -4.91
CA VAL A 64 -9.16 -6.40 -3.71
C VAL A 64 -7.74 -5.92 -4.00
N ALA A 65 -7.16 -6.31 -5.14
CA ALA A 65 -5.84 -5.84 -5.56
C ALA A 65 -5.81 -4.31 -5.74
N LEU A 66 -6.83 -3.72 -6.38
CA LEU A 66 -6.95 -2.27 -6.54
C LEU A 66 -7.10 -1.57 -5.18
N PHE A 67 -7.89 -2.15 -4.27
CA PHE A 67 -8.05 -1.63 -2.92
C PHE A 67 -6.74 -1.66 -2.13
N ILE A 68 -6.00 -2.77 -2.16
CA ILE A 68 -4.69 -2.89 -1.50
C ILE A 68 -3.72 -1.84 -2.05
N LEU A 69 -3.69 -1.67 -3.38
CA LEU A 69 -2.85 -0.66 -4.02
C LEU A 69 -3.22 0.76 -3.56
N PHE A 70 -4.51 1.07 -3.49
CA PHE A 70 -4.98 2.35 -2.97
C PHE A 70 -4.57 2.56 -1.51
N MET A 71 -4.78 1.57 -0.64
CA MET A 71 -4.38 1.64 0.76
C MET A 71 -2.87 1.80 0.92
N HIS A 72 -2.08 1.18 0.04
CA HIS A 72 -0.62 1.36 0.02
C HIS A 72 -0.23 2.80 -0.34
N PHE A 73 -0.93 3.45 -1.28
CA PHE A 73 -0.72 4.87 -1.55
C PHE A 73 -1.08 5.75 -0.35
N VAL A 74 -2.15 5.43 0.37
CA VAL A 74 -2.52 6.15 1.61
C VAL A 74 -1.45 5.96 2.69
N ASP A 75 -0.88 4.76 2.81
CA ASP A 75 0.23 4.47 3.73
C ASP A 75 1.47 5.32 3.40
N LEU A 76 1.85 5.40 2.11
CA LEU A 76 2.93 6.26 1.65
C LEU A 76 2.67 7.75 1.93
N LEU A 77 1.44 8.23 1.69
CA LEU A 77 1.07 9.61 2.01
C LEU A 77 1.18 9.89 3.51
N TRP A 78 0.75 8.96 4.36
CA TRP A 78 0.85 9.07 5.80
C TRP A 78 2.31 9.05 6.29
N LEU A 79 3.19 8.28 5.63
CA LEU A 79 4.62 8.23 5.97
C LEU A 79 5.34 9.53 5.60
N VAL A 80 5.10 10.02 4.39
CA VAL A 80 5.85 11.12 3.75
C VAL A 80 5.38 12.47 4.26
N LYS A 81 4.08 12.74 4.26
CA LYS A 81 3.54 14.09 4.45
C LYS A 81 3.83 14.74 5.82
N PRO A 82 3.61 14.07 6.96
CA PRO A 82 3.99 14.62 8.27
C PRO A 82 5.52 14.73 8.46
N ALA A 83 6.34 14.18 7.56
CA ALA A 83 7.79 14.40 7.55
C ALA A 83 8.15 15.80 7.01
N PHE A 84 7.34 16.36 6.11
CA PHE A 84 7.60 17.66 5.46
C PHE A 84 6.91 18.84 6.15
N SER A 85 5.96 18.61 7.05
CA SER A 85 5.43 19.67 7.91
C SER A 85 6.45 20.01 8.99
N HIS A 86 7.19 21.10 8.78
CA HIS A 86 8.15 21.62 9.75
C HIS A 86 7.49 22.17 11.04
N SER A 87 6.17 22.41 11.04
CA SER A 87 5.41 22.89 12.19
C SER A 87 4.88 21.73 13.06
N LEU A 88 5.04 21.88 14.38
CA LEU A 88 4.48 20.99 15.41
C LEU A 88 2.93 21.02 15.45
N GLU A 89 2.31 21.98 14.76
CA GLU A 89 0.86 22.19 14.65
C GLU A 89 0.33 21.82 13.25
N GLY A 90 0.92 20.80 12.62
CA GLY A 90 0.52 20.36 11.28
C GLY A 90 -0.90 19.81 11.23
N HIS A 91 -1.90 20.68 11.11
CA HIS A 91 -3.28 20.27 10.87
C HIS A 91 -3.38 19.42 9.60
N PHE A 92 -4.18 18.34 9.66
CA PHE A 92 -4.52 17.52 8.50
C PHE A 92 -5.05 18.40 7.35
N SER A 93 -4.22 18.58 6.33
CA SER A 93 -4.51 19.45 5.19
C SER A 93 -4.08 18.75 3.91
N ILE A 94 -5.02 18.22 3.14
CA ILE A 94 -4.76 17.65 1.82
C ILE A 94 -4.77 18.78 0.80
N HIS A 95 -3.61 19.05 0.20
CA HIS A 95 -3.52 19.95 -0.93
C HIS A 95 -3.75 19.18 -2.23
N TRP A 96 -4.35 19.84 -3.22
CA TRP A 96 -4.59 19.24 -4.53
C TRP A 96 -3.28 18.76 -5.20
N MET A 97 -2.15 19.39 -4.86
CA MET A 97 -0.82 19.02 -5.32
C MET A 97 -0.39 17.63 -4.84
N ASP A 98 -0.86 17.18 -3.67
CA ASP A 98 -0.58 15.83 -3.18
C ASP A 98 -1.23 14.78 -4.11
N ILE A 99 -2.46 15.07 -4.56
CA ILE A 99 -3.22 14.20 -5.45
C ILE A 99 -2.60 14.20 -6.84
N THR A 100 -2.19 15.36 -7.36
CA THR A 100 -1.56 15.42 -8.68
C THR A 100 -0.15 14.83 -8.70
N ALA A 101 0.63 14.97 -7.62
CA ALA A 101 1.91 14.29 -7.49
C ALA A 101 1.73 12.77 -7.50
N LEU A 102 0.72 12.27 -6.77
CA LEU A 102 0.39 10.85 -6.73
C LEU A 102 -0.03 10.33 -8.11
N ILE A 103 -0.96 11.02 -8.77
CA ILE A 103 -1.46 10.64 -10.11
C ILE A 103 -0.36 10.80 -11.16
N GLY A 104 0.49 11.82 -11.04
CA GLY A 104 1.60 12.06 -11.95
C GLY A 104 2.62 10.93 -11.88
N VAL A 105 3.15 10.65 -10.69
CA VAL A 105 4.15 9.58 -10.48
C VAL A 105 3.53 8.20 -10.76
N GLY A 106 2.36 7.92 -10.20
CA GLY A 106 1.66 6.64 -10.40
C GLY A 106 1.26 6.41 -11.85
N GLY A 107 0.79 7.45 -12.54
CA GLY A 107 0.43 7.41 -13.96
C GLY A 107 1.62 7.21 -14.88
N ILE A 108 2.74 7.91 -14.63
CA ILE A 108 3.99 7.70 -15.37
C ILE A 108 4.49 6.27 -15.18
N TRP A 109 4.50 5.78 -13.93
CA TRP A 109 4.91 4.41 -13.63
C TRP A 109 4.02 3.38 -14.33
N LEU A 110 2.69 3.57 -14.28
CA LEU A 110 1.73 2.67 -14.94
C LEU A 110 1.88 2.70 -16.46
N ALA A 111 2.13 3.88 -17.06
CA ALA A 111 2.36 4.01 -18.49
C ALA A 111 3.63 3.27 -18.92
N LEU A 112 4.72 3.42 -18.16
CA LEU A 112 5.97 2.68 -18.42
C LEU A 112 5.77 1.17 -18.24
N PHE A 113 5.05 0.75 -17.20
CA PHE A 113 4.73 -0.66 -16.95
C PHE A 113 3.92 -1.26 -18.10
N LEU A 114 2.86 -0.61 -18.55
CA LEU A 114 2.03 -1.08 -19.67
C LEU A 114 2.80 -1.08 -20.99
N TRP A 115 3.66 -0.08 -21.21
CA TRP A 115 4.53 -0.05 -22.37
C TRP A 115 5.52 -1.22 -22.35
N GLN A 116 6.11 -1.53 -21.20
CA GLN A 116 7.04 -2.65 -21.06
C GLN A 116 6.32 -4.00 -21.15
N LEU A 117 5.09 -4.11 -20.64
CA LEU A 117 4.25 -5.29 -20.77
C LEU A 117 3.90 -5.57 -22.24
N LYS A 118 3.60 -4.53 -23.03
CA LYS A 118 3.34 -4.66 -24.47
C LYS A 118 4.57 -5.15 -25.24
N GLN A 119 5.78 -4.88 -24.75
CA GLN A 119 7.03 -5.28 -25.39
C GLN A 119 7.46 -6.71 -25.05
N GLN A 120 6.84 -7.37 -24.07
CA GLN A 120 7.21 -8.72 -23.63
C GLN A 120 6.10 -9.73 -23.93
N PRO A 121 6.42 -10.97 -24.35
CA PRO A 121 5.43 -12.02 -24.48
C PRO A 121 4.85 -12.37 -23.09
N ILE A 122 3.52 -12.29 -22.96
CA ILE A 122 2.77 -12.51 -21.70
C ILE A 122 3.00 -13.92 -21.13
N ILE A 123 3.33 -14.87 -21.99
CA ILE A 123 3.76 -16.22 -21.60
C ILE A 123 5.27 -16.29 -21.83
N PRO A 124 6.09 -16.40 -20.77
CA PRO A 124 7.51 -16.68 -20.93
C PRO A 124 7.67 -17.95 -21.74
N ALA A 125 8.51 -17.96 -22.78
CA ALA A 125 8.74 -19.14 -23.61
C ALA A 125 9.20 -20.37 -22.77
N LEU A 126 9.81 -20.13 -21.61
CA LEU A 126 10.22 -21.14 -20.64
C LEU A 126 9.04 -21.83 -19.92
N ALA A 127 7.86 -21.20 -19.84
CA ALA A 127 6.67 -21.74 -19.18
C ALA A 127 5.79 -22.61 -20.10
N LEU A 128 6.02 -22.56 -21.42
CA LEU A 128 5.31 -23.36 -22.42
C LEU A 128 5.31 -24.88 -22.15
N PRO A 129 6.44 -25.53 -21.77
CA PRO A 129 6.43 -26.97 -21.49
C PRO A 129 5.57 -27.36 -20.28
N VAL A 130 5.58 -26.57 -19.20
CA VAL A 130 4.78 -26.83 -17.98
C VAL A 130 3.28 -26.66 -18.24
N LEU A 131 2.90 -25.72 -19.12
CA LEU A 131 1.50 -25.52 -19.52
C LEU A 131 0.99 -26.67 -20.38
N HIS A 132 1.85 -27.27 -21.21
CA HIS A 132 1.50 -28.45 -22.00
C HIS A 132 1.25 -29.66 -21.10
N GLU A 133 2.07 -29.87 -20.08
CA GLU A 133 1.94 -30.98 -19.11
C GLU A 133 0.66 -30.87 -18.26
N ARG A 134 0.26 -29.64 -17.90
CA ARG A 134 -1.02 -29.37 -17.20
C ARG A 134 -2.26 -29.50 -18.09
N ALA A 135 -2.12 -29.31 -19.40
CA ALA A 135 -3.22 -29.49 -20.35
C ALA A 135 -3.53 -30.96 -20.63
N HIS A 136 -2.56 -31.87 -20.46
CA HIS A 136 -2.70 -33.32 -20.67
C HIS A 136 -2.97 -34.12 -19.39
N SER A 137 -3.01 -33.49 -18.22
CA SER A 137 -3.24 -34.13 -16.92
C SER A 137 -4.68 -34.05 -16.41
N HIS A 138 -5.61 -33.68 -17.29
CA HIS A 138 -7.06 -33.80 -17.10
C HIS A 138 -7.62 -34.88 -18.02
#